data_AF-F7R2Z6-F1
#
_entry.id   AF-F7R2Z6-F1
#
_cell.length_a   1.000
_cell.length_b   1.000
_cell.length_c   1.000
_cell.angle_alpha   90.00
_cell.angle_beta   90.00
_cell.angle_gamma   90.00
#
_symmetry.space_group_name_H-M   'P 1'
#
loop_
_entity.id
_entity.type
_entity.pdbx_description
1 polymer ?
#
loop_
_entity_poly.entity_id
_entity_poly.type
_entity_poly.pdbx_seq_one_letter_code
_entity_poly.pdbx_strand_id
1 'polypeptide(L)'
;MEIGYLYFDAKDYLFIQKKFPELYNLFEQYVDRRSNEIRLAVTDKSCDYLDNKVLLAITESAAYTPDGNPTDNAVKLETIWDKA
;
A
#
# COMPACT_ATOMS: atom_id res chain seq x y z
N MET A 1 -4.38 8.94 20.78
CA MET A 1 -4.14 8.61 19.36
C MET A 1 -5.45 8.14 18.83
N GLU A 2 -6.00 8.88 17.88
CA GLU A 2 -7.19 8.46 17.14
C GLU A 2 -6.78 7.35 16.17
N ILE A 3 -7.64 6.35 16.01
CA ILE A 3 -7.43 5.26 15.05
C ILE A 3 -8.31 5.57 13.84
N GLY A 4 -7.67 5.79 12.70
CA GLY A 4 -8.29 5.85 11.38
C GLY A 4 -8.26 4.48 10.70
N TYR A 5 -8.94 4.40 9.56
CA TYR A 5 -9.03 3.18 8.76
C TYR A 5 -8.79 3.50 7.29
N LEU A 6 -7.86 2.76 6.66
CA LEU A 6 -7.63 2.78 5.21
C LEU A 6 -8.32 1.56 4.59
N TYR A 7 -9.17 1.76 3.59
CA TYR A 7 -10.04 0.73 3.03
C TYR A 7 -9.57 0.26 1.65
N PHE A 8 -9.51 -1.04 1.45
CA PHE A 8 -9.03 -1.64 0.20
C PHE A 8 -10.08 -2.55 -0.42
N ASP A 9 -10.20 -2.46 -1.75
CA ASP A 9 -10.94 -3.46 -2.51
C ASP A 9 -10.15 -4.78 -2.58
N ALA A 10 -10.85 -5.92 -2.60
CA ALA A 10 -10.22 -7.24 -2.65
C ALA A 10 -9.29 -7.42 -3.87
N LYS A 11 -9.63 -6.81 -5.02
CA LYS A 11 -8.79 -6.86 -6.23
C LYS A 11 -7.50 -6.08 -6.08
N ASP A 12 -7.57 -4.93 -5.40
CA ASP A 12 -6.44 -4.04 -5.18
C ASP A 12 -5.49 -4.65 -4.14
N TYR A 13 -6.05 -5.22 -3.08
CA TYR A 13 -5.27 -5.92 -2.06
C TYR A 13 -4.59 -7.19 -2.63
N LEU A 14 -5.28 -7.95 -3.49
CA LEU A 14 -4.68 -9.08 -4.22
C LEU A 14 -3.58 -8.65 -5.19
N PHE A 15 -3.72 -7.47 -5.81
CA PHE A 15 -2.67 -6.90 -6.65
C PHE A 15 -1.43 -6.57 -5.83
N ILE A 16 -1.59 -5.92 -4.67
CA ILE A 16 -0.50 -5.62 -3.74
C ILE A 16 0.19 -6.91 -3.30
N GLN A 17 -0.57 -7.94 -2.90
CA GLN A 17 -0.02 -9.25 -2.53
C GLN A 17 0.88 -9.86 -3.62
N LYS A 18 0.47 -9.77 -4.88
CA LYS A 18 1.17 -10.41 -6.01
C LYS A 18 2.34 -9.60 -6.53
N LYS A 19 2.26 -8.27 -6.49
CA LYS A 19 3.24 -7.38 -7.13
C LYS A 19 4.20 -6.73 -6.14
N PHE A 20 3.76 -6.55 -4.90
CA PHE A 20 4.51 -5.90 -3.82
C PHE A 20 4.43 -6.74 -2.53
N PRO A 21 4.94 -7.98 -2.52
CA PRO A 21 4.75 -8.92 -1.42
C PRO A 21 5.33 -8.43 -0.08
N GLU A 22 6.43 -7.66 -0.11
CA GLU A 22 7.01 -7.07 1.09
C GLU A 22 6.10 -5.99 1.69
N LEU A 23 5.52 -5.13 0.84
CA LEU A 23 4.56 -4.11 1.25
C LEU A 23 3.27 -4.75 1.77
N TYR A 24 2.78 -5.80 1.11
CA TYR A 24 1.66 -6.60 1.60
C TYR A 24 1.93 -7.15 3.00
N ASN A 25 3.08 -7.79 3.23
CA ASN A 25 3.44 -8.33 4.54
C ASN A 25 3.53 -7.24 5.62
N LEU A 26 3.90 -6.02 5.24
CA LEU A 26 3.84 -4.87 6.14
C LEU A 26 2.40 -4.49 6.47
N PHE A 27 1.53 -4.35 5.46
CA PHE A 27 0.11 -4.02 5.63
C PHE A 27 -0.61 -5.04 6.53
N GLU A 28 -0.29 -6.33 6.43
CA GLU A 28 -0.87 -7.39 7.26
C GLU A 28 -0.64 -7.19 8.77
N GLN A 29 0.33 -6.37 9.18
CA GLN A 29 0.56 -6.01 10.58
C GLN A 29 -0.48 -4.99 11.11
N TYR A 30 -1.14 -4.27 10.20
CA TYR A 30 -2.13 -3.22 10.50
C TYR A 30 -3.56 -3.64 10.15
N VAL A 31 -3.77 -4.79 9.50
CA VAL A 31 -5.11 -5.26 9.14
C VAL A 31 -6.00 -5.45 10.37
N ASP A 32 -7.18 -4.85 10.32
CA ASP A 32 -8.23 -5.10 11.30
C ASP A 32 -8.94 -6.43 11.02
N ARG A 33 -8.42 -7.51 11.62
CA ARG A 33 -8.96 -8.86 11.48
C ARG A 33 -10.36 -9.07 12.08
N ARG A 34 -10.92 -8.06 12.74
CA ARG A 34 -12.30 -8.10 13.26
C ARG A 34 -13.31 -7.57 12.25
N SER A 35 -12.86 -6.98 11.16
CA SER A 35 -13.68 -6.47 10.08
C SER A 35 -13.93 -7.54 9.01
N ASN A 36 -15.08 -7.46 8.34
CA ASN A 36 -15.36 -8.21 7.11
C ASN A 36 -14.85 -7.48 5.86
N GLU A 37 -14.42 -6.22 6.02
CA GLU A 37 -13.80 -5.40 4.99
C GLU A 37 -12.28 -5.47 5.13
N ILE A 38 -11.56 -5.34 4.02
CA ILE A 38 -10.11 -5.24 4.05
C ILE A 38 -9.76 -3.81 4.42
N ARG A 39 -9.37 -3.60 5.68
CA ARG A 39 -8.97 -2.28 6.17
C ARG A 39 -7.77 -2.35 7.10
N LEU A 40 -6.94 -1.31 7.05
CA LEU A 40 -5.81 -1.13 7.96
C LEU A 40 -6.23 -0.20 9.09
N ALA A 41 -6.09 -0.63 10.34
CA ALA A 41 -6.26 0.22 11.51
C ALA A 41 -4.96 0.99 11.77
N VAL A 42 -4.99 2.30 11.58
CA VAL A 42 -3.80 3.15 11.60
C VAL A 42 -3.98 4.35 12.52
N THR A 43 -2.89 4.78 13.15
CA THR A 43 -2.74 6.12 13.73
C THR A 43 -2.05 7.04 12.71
N ASP A 44 -2.08 8.36 12.91
CA ASP A 44 -1.35 9.33 12.07
C ASP A 44 0.11 8.91 11.84
N LYS A 45 0.81 8.52 12.92
CA LYS A 45 2.22 8.08 12.84
C LYS A 45 2.44 6.84 11.99
N SER A 46 1.53 5.86 12.08
CA SER A 46 1.63 4.67 11.24
C SER A 46 1.20 4.96 9.81
N CYS A 47 0.27 5.90 9.60
CA CYS A 47 -0.12 6.35 8.28
C CYS A 47 1.07 7.00 7.56
N ASP A 48 1.78 7.94 8.21
CA ASP A 48 3.00 8.55 7.68
C ASP A 48 4.08 7.50 7.37
N TYR A 49 4.22 6.50 8.25
CA TYR A 49 5.18 5.42 8.04
C TYR A 49 4.85 4.56 6.82
N LEU A 50 3.58 4.18 6.67
CA LEU A 50 3.12 3.38 5.54
C LEU A 50 3.20 4.17 4.23
N ASP A 51 2.89 5.47 4.24
CA ASP A 51 3.01 6.36 3.09
C ASP A 51 4.45 6.38 2.54
N ASN A 52 5.44 6.55 3.44
CA ASN A 52 6.85 6.48 3.07
C ASN A 52 7.25 5.11 2.49
N LYS A 53 6.65 4.02 2.97
CA LYS A 53 6.92 2.66 2.46
C LYS A 53 6.31 2.41 1.09
N VAL A 54 5.12 2.96 0.84
CA VAL A 54 4.48 2.94 -0.48
C VAL A 54 5.30 3.76 -1.48
N LEU A 55 5.70 4.98 -1.11
CA LEU A 55 6.54 5.84 -1.95
C LEU A 55 7.88 5.19 -2.30
N LEU A 56 8.51 4.51 -1.33
CA LEU A 56 9.73 3.75 -1.58
C LEU A 56 9.50 2.63 -2.59
N ALA A 57 8.44 1.83 -2.44
CA ALA A 57 8.12 0.74 -3.37
C ALA A 57 7.85 1.24 -4.81
N ILE A 58 7.20 2.41 -4.95
CA ILE A 58 6.98 3.09 -6.22
C ILE A 58 8.33 3.51 -6.84
N THR A 59 9.19 4.16 -6.05
CA THR A 59 10.48 4.68 -6.50
C THR A 59 11.45 3.56 -6.88
N GLU A 60 11.54 2.50 -6.07
CA GLU A 60 12.35 1.32 -6.37
C GLU A 60 11.89 0.66 -7.67
N SER A 61 10.58 0.57 -7.91
CA SER A 61 10.06 0.05 -9.18
C SER A 61 10.46 0.89 -10.40
N ALA A 62 10.51 2.22 -10.25
CA ALA A 62 10.94 3.13 -11.31
C ALA A 62 12.45 3.01 -11.65
N ALA A 63 13.28 2.74 -10.63
CA ALA A 63 14.73 2.63 -10.78
C ALA A 63 15.20 1.50 -11.72
N TYR A 64 14.32 0.53 -11.99
CA TYR A 64 14.59 -0.58 -12.90
C TYR A 64 14.08 -0.35 -14.32
N THR A 65 13.57 0.83 -14.64
CA THR A 65 13.14 1.17 -16.01
C THR A 65 14.23 1.93 -16.77
N PRO A 66 14.42 1.67 -18.08
CA PRO A 66 15.44 2.36 -18.88
C PRO A 66 15.25 3.88 -18.93
N ASP A 67 14.00 4.34 -18.83
CA ASP A 67 13.62 5.74 -19.01
C ASP A 67 13.41 6.49 -17.68
N GLY A 68 13.62 5.81 -16.53
CA GLY A 68 13.40 6.38 -15.19
C GLY A 68 11.93 6.65 -14.85
N ASN A 69 11.00 6.14 -15.65
CA ASN A 69 9.56 6.29 -15.44
C ASN A 69 9.03 5.23 -14.45
N PRO A 70 7.99 5.54 -13.66
CA PRO A 70 7.30 4.53 -12.88
C PRO A 70 6.77 3.40 -13.77
N THR A 71 6.89 2.16 -13.33
CA THR A 71 6.25 1.02 -14.00
C THR A 71 4.73 1.13 -13.90
N ASP A 72 3.99 0.49 -14.81
CA ASP A 72 2.52 0.40 -14.72
C ASP A 72 2.05 -0.15 -13.37
N ASN A 73 2.82 -1.07 -12.78
CA ASN A 73 2.50 -1.59 -11.45
C ASN A 73 2.67 -0.53 -10.36
N ALA A 74 3.70 0.33 -10.47
CA ALA A 74 3.95 1.41 -9.53
C ALA A 74 2.86 2.50 -9.62
N VAL A 75 2.48 2.90 -10.84
CA VAL A 75 1.35 3.83 -11.08
C VAL A 75 0.05 3.27 -10.49
N LYS A 76 -0.18 1.97 -10.69
CA LYS A 76 -1.36 1.32 -10.12
C LYS A 76 -1.31 1.25 -8.59
N LEU A 77 -0.15 1.00 -7.99
CA LEU A 77 0.03 1.01 -6.53
C LEU A 77 -0.29 2.38 -5.94
N GLU A 78 0.22 3.45 -6.54
CA GLU A 78 -0.08 4.84 -6.16
C GLU A 78 -1.59 5.11 -6.21
N THR A 79 -2.25 4.74 -7.32
CA THR A 79 -3.70 4.90 -7.47
C THR A 79 -4.51 4.15 -6.41
N ILE A 80 -4.05 2.95 -6.01
CA ILE A 80 -4.69 2.16 -4.95
C ILE A 80 -4.53 2.86 -3.60
N TRP A 81 -3.34 3.38 -3.32
CA TRP A 81 -3.02 4.03 -2.05
C TRP A 81 -3.76 5.35 -1.87
N ASP A 82 -3.81 6.21 -2.90
CA ASP A 82 -4.53 7.50 -2.86
C ASP A 82 -6.04 7.35 -2.63
N LYS A 83 -6.59 6.18 -2.97
CA LYS A 83 -8.01 5.87 -2.80
C LYS A 83 -8.34 5.32 -1.40
N ALA A 84 -7.36 4.72 -0.72
CA ALA A 84 -7.58 3.93 0.50
C ALA A 84 -7.92 4.78 1.72
#